data_AF-A0A959YBW7-F1
#
_entry.id   AF-A0A959YBW7-F1
#
_cell.length_a   1.000
_cell.length_b   1.000
_cell.length_c   1.000
_cell.angle_alpha   90.00
_cell.angle_beta   90.00
_cell.angle_gamma   90.00
#
_symmetry.space_group_name_H-M   'P 1'
#
loop_
_entity.id
_entity.type
_entity.pdbx_description
1 polymer ?
#
loop_
_entity_poly.entity_id
_entity_poly.type
_entity_poly.pdbx_seq_one_letter_code
_entity_poly.pdbx_strand_id
1 'polypeptide(L)'
;LLGNSLGGHVALVYASRHPERVKAMVLTASSGLYENAFGGSFPRREDKEFIRRKVALTFHDPKFATDELVEECYETVNDKGRLIRILSLAKSAIRHNMAKELPKMTMPVCLIWGRQDTITPPEVAEEFHALLPHSELHWIDACAHAPMMEQPEQFNALLGTWLERTLGPSSAGHAHAAG
;
A
#
# COMPACT_ATOMS: atom_id res chain seq x y z
N LEU A 1 1.48 -4.50 11.05
CA LEU A 1 0.42 -3.79 10.29
C LEU A 1 0.75 -3.90 8.82
N LEU A 2 -0.26 -4.06 7.95
CA LEU A 2 -0.06 -4.03 6.50
C LEU A 2 -1.09 -3.07 5.90
N GLY A 3 -0.67 -2.19 5.00
CA GLY A 3 -1.56 -1.27 4.31
C GLY A 3 -1.17 -1.05 2.85
N ASN A 4 -2.16 -1.11 1.97
CA ASN A 4 -2.04 -0.72 0.57
C ASN A 4 -2.63 0.67 0.35
N SER A 5 -2.01 1.51 -0.48
CA SER A 5 -2.58 2.79 -0.90
C SER A 5 -3.04 3.64 0.30
N LEU A 6 -4.28 4.12 0.33
CA LEU A 6 -4.89 4.84 1.45
C LEU A 6 -4.83 4.05 2.78
N GLY A 7 -4.93 2.72 2.74
CA GLY A 7 -4.77 1.86 3.92
C GLY A 7 -3.36 1.93 4.50
N GLY A 8 -2.34 2.14 3.67
CA GLY A 8 -0.97 2.41 4.10
C GLY A 8 -0.86 3.76 4.81
N HIS A 9 -1.53 4.80 4.31
CA HIS A 9 -1.61 6.09 5.02
C HIS A 9 -2.27 5.96 6.39
N VAL A 10 -3.37 5.22 6.48
CA VAL A 10 -4.03 4.94 7.77
C VAL A 10 -3.08 4.20 8.71
N ALA A 11 -2.32 3.23 8.21
CA ALA A 11 -1.31 2.52 9.00
C ALA A 11 -0.20 3.46 9.50
N LEU A 12 0.29 4.38 8.66
CA LEU A 12 1.29 5.41 9.01
C LEU A 12 0.77 6.32 10.14
N VAL A 13 -0.45 6.85 9.99
CA VAL A 13 -1.07 7.72 11.02
C VAL A 13 -1.25 6.96 12.32
N TYR A 14 -1.69 5.71 12.25
CA TYR A 14 -1.85 4.86 13.43
C TYR A 14 -0.50 4.60 14.11
N ALA A 15 0.52 4.18 13.37
CA ALA A 15 1.86 3.89 13.89
C ALA A 15 2.53 5.13 14.48
N SER A 16 2.31 6.32 13.90
CA SER A 16 2.82 7.57 14.44
C SER A 16 2.21 7.93 15.80
N ARG A 17 0.98 7.49 16.09
CA ARG A 17 0.27 7.80 17.34
C ARG A 17 0.39 6.71 18.40
N HIS A 18 0.65 5.47 17.95
CA HIS A 18 0.71 4.28 18.80
C HIS A 18 1.92 3.40 18.43
N PRO A 19 3.16 3.95 18.43
CA PRO A 19 4.34 3.22 17.98
C PRO A 19 4.58 1.93 18.79
N GLU A 20 4.24 1.93 20.08
CA GLU A 20 4.35 0.78 20.98
C GLU A 20 3.44 -0.40 20.60
N ARG A 21 2.41 -0.17 19.79
CA ARG A 21 1.47 -1.20 19.35
C ARG A 21 1.85 -1.83 18.01
N VAL A 22 2.88 -1.31 17.34
CA VAL A 22 3.27 -1.73 16.00
C VAL A 22 4.65 -2.37 16.03
N LYS A 23 4.67 -3.70 16.03
CA LYS A 23 5.93 -4.47 16.01
C LYS A 23 6.69 -4.34 14.69
N ALA A 24 5.96 -4.26 13.59
CA ALA A 24 6.47 -4.19 12.23
C ALA A 24 5.37 -3.66 11.30
N MET A 25 5.76 -3.01 10.20
CA MET A 25 4.83 -2.42 9.23
C MET A 25 5.17 -2.84 7.80
N VAL A 26 4.16 -3.07 6.99
CA VAL A 26 4.30 -3.32 5.55
C VAL A 26 3.47 -2.26 4.83
N LEU A 27 4.11 -1.55 3.91
CA LEU A 27 3.49 -0.55 3.06
C LEU A 27 3.64 -1.00 1.61
N THR A 28 2.53 -1.12 0.89
CA THR A 28 2.54 -1.53 -0.51
C THR A 28 1.82 -0.51 -1.37
N ALA A 29 2.51 0.08 -2.35
CA ALA A 29 1.94 1.16 -3.16
C ALA A 29 1.26 2.27 -2.31
N SER A 30 1.85 2.57 -1.15
CA SER A 30 1.22 3.36 -0.07
C SER A 30 1.11 4.84 -0.40
N SER A 31 -0.03 5.40 0.00
CA SER A 31 -0.23 6.83 0.21
C SER A 31 0.57 7.33 1.42
N GLY A 32 0.84 8.64 1.50
CA GLY A 32 1.50 9.26 2.67
C GLY A 32 2.47 10.38 2.37
N LEU A 33 3.02 10.44 1.15
CA LEU A 33 3.89 11.52 0.70
C LEU A 33 3.19 12.34 -0.38
N TYR A 34 3.53 12.12 -1.64
CA TYR A 34 2.83 12.65 -2.79
C TYR A 34 2.28 11.50 -3.65
N GLU A 35 1.29 11.82 -4.47
CA GLU A 35 0.63 10.90 -5.38
C GLU A 35 0.38 11.65 -6.68
N ASN A 36 0.47 10.96 -7.80
CA ASN A 36 0.01 11.54 -9.04
C ASN A 36 -1.51 11.70 -8.95
N ALA A 37 -1.99 12.90 -9.26
CA ALA A 37 -3.42 13.11 -9.36
C ALA A 37 -3.98 12.08 -10.34
N PHE A 38 -5.03 11.37 -9.93
CA PHE A 38 -5.74 10.35 -10.70
C PHE A 38 -6.47 10.98 -11.92
N GLY A 39 -5.79 11.75 -12.75
CA GLY A 39 -6.33 12.50 -13.89
C GLY A 39 -7.45 13.47 -13.54
N GLY A 40 -7.47 14.03 -12.32
CA GLY A 40 -8.33 15.15 -11.95
C GLY A 40 -9.81 15.01 -12.35
N SER A 41 -10.57 14.14 -11.68
CA SER A 41 -12.02 14.35 -11.62
C SER A 41 -12.62 13.66 -10.40
N PHE A 42 -13.61 14.31 -9.79
CA PHE A 42 -14.54 13.65 -8.87
C PHE A 42 -15.02 12.32 -9.47
N PRO A 43 -15.24 11.26 -8.66
CA PRO A 43 -15.78 10.02 -9.17
C PRO A 43 -17.11 10.30 -9.87
N ARG A 44 -17.21 9.87 -11.14
CA ARG A 44 -18.39 10.08 -11.97
C ARG A 44 -19.42 9.01 -11.62
N ARG A 45 -20.50 9.43 -10.95
CA ARG A 45 -21.65 8.58 -10.68
C ARG A 45 -22.26 8.11 -12.00
N GLU A 46 -22.83 6.91 -11.99
CA GLU A 46 -23.55 6.32 -13.13
C GLU A 46 -22.72 6.16 -14.43
N ASP A 47 -21.39 6.35 -14.38
CA ASP A 47 -20.49 6.21 -15.53
C ASP A 47 -19.56 4.99 -15.36
N LYS A 48 -20.10 3.81 -15.70
CA LYS A 48 -19.38 2.53 -15.53
C LYS A 48 -18.13 2.42 -16.40
N GLU A 49 -18.14 3.00 -17.59
CA GLU A 49 -16.96 3.05 -18.47
C GLU A 49 -15.84 3.92 -17.89
N PHE A 50 -16.19 5.06 -17.31
CA PHE A 50 -15.22 5.85 -16.56
C PHE A 50 -14.64 5.06 -15.39
N ILE A 51 -15.47 4.36 -14.62
CA ILE A 51 -15.01 3.53 -13.51
C ILE A 51 -14.09 2.40 -13.99
N ARG A 52 -14.46 1.69 -15.07
CA ARG A 52 -13.60 0.66 -15.69
C ARG A 52 -12.23 1.20 -16.06
N ARG A 53 -12.17 2.36 -16.73
CA ARG A 53 -10.88 3.00 -17.05
C ARG A 53 -10.07 3.33 -15.79
N LYS A 54 -10.72 3.76 -14.70
CA LYS A 54 -10.03 4.06 -13.43
C LYS A 54 -9.53 2.80 -12.72
N VAL A 55 -10.32 1.74 -12.71
CA VAL A 55 -9.90 0.44 -12.15
C VAL A 55 -8.72 -0.13 -12.94
N ALA A 56 -8.75 -0.03 -14.27
CA ALA A 56 -7.64 -0.49 -15.12
C ALA A 56 -6.31 0.22 -14.84
N LEU A 57 -6.33 1.50 -14.42
CA LEU A 57 -5.09 2.24 -14.06
C LEU A 57 -4.40 1.68 -12.81
N THR A 58 -5.10 0.89 -11.99
CA THR A 58 -4.52 0.25 -10.81
C THR A 58 -3.56 -0.89 -11.18
N PHE A 59 -3.64 -1.40 -12.42
CA PHE A 59 -2.92 -2.60 -12.86
C PHE A 59 -2.03 -2.29 -14.05
N HIS A 60 -0.92 -3.03 -14.17
CA HIS A 60 -0.08 -3.03 -15.35
C HIS A 60 -0.75 -3.82 -16.50
N ASP A 61 -1.29 -5.00 -16.20
CA ASP A 61 -2.08 -5.81 -17.12
C ASP A 61 -3.59 -5.55 -16.89
N PRO A 62 -4.30 -4.97 -17.89
CA PRO A 62 -5.71 -4.61 -17.73
C PRO A 62 -6.63 -5.80 -17.48
N LYS A 63 -6.19 -7.06 -17.71
CA LYS A 63 -7.01 -8.24 -17.42
C LYS A 63 -7.39 -8.35 -15.93
N PHE A 64 -6.60 -7.76 -15.03
CA PHE A 64 -6.87 -7.76 -13.59
C PHE A 64 -8.00 -6.80 -13.19
N ALA A 65 -8.37 -5.86 -14.08
CA ALA A 65 -9.56 -5.03 -13.91
C ALA A 65 -10.82 -5.80 -14.35
N THR A 66 -11.16 -6.86 -13.61
CA THR A 66 -12.29 -7.73 -13.92
C THR A 66 -13.63 -6.99 -13.82
N ASP A 67 -14.65 -7.52 -14.48
CA ASP A 67 -15.99 -6.94 -14.44
C ASP A 67 -16.57 -6.92 -13.02
N GLU A 68 -16.24 -7.90 -12.19
CA GLU A 68 -16.63 -7.95 -10.78
C GLU A 68 -16.01 -6.79 -9.98
N LEU A 69 -14.71 -6.52 -10.17
CA LEU A 69 -14.04 -5.40 -9.50
C LEU A 69 -14.58 -4.05 -9.96
N VAL A 70 -14.88 -3.93 -11.25
CA VAL A 70 -15.52 -2.74 -11.82
C VAL A 70 -16.92 -2.55 -11.23
N GLU A 71 -17.70 -3.63 -11.07
CA GLU A 71 -19.02 -3.56 -10.44
C GLU A 71 -18.94 -3.14 -8.97
N GLU A 72 -18.03 -3.72 -8.19
CA GLU A 72 -17.84 -3.35 -6.78
C GLU A 72 -17.48 -1.86 -6.62
N CYS A 73 -16.60 -1.36 -7.48
CA CYS A 73 -16.25 0.06 -7.53
C CYS A 73 -17.45 0.92 -7.95
N TYR A 74 -18.25 0.45 -8.92
CA TYR A 74 -19.45 1.13 -9.38
C TYR A 74 -20.51 1.24 -8.30
N GLU A 75 -20.83 0.17 -7.59
CA GLU A 75 -21.76 0.17 -6.46
C GLU A 75 -21.29 1.15 -5.38
N THR A 76 -19.99 1.10 -5.04
CA THR A 76 -19.40 1.96 -4.01
C THR A 76 -19.47 3.45 -4.36
N VAL A 77 -19.19 3.81 -5.61
CA VAL A 77 -19.28 5.21 -6.07
C VAL A 77 -20.73 5.70 -6.11
N ASN A 78 -21.68 4.80 -6.38
CA ASN A 78 -23.09 5.17 -6.48
C ASN A 78 -23.81 5.19 -5.11
N ASP A 79 -23.29 4.50 -4.11
CA ASP A 79 -23.70 4.64 -2.70
C ASP A 79 -23.19 5.96 -2.11
N LYS A 80 -24.11 6.90 -1.86
CA LYS A 80 -23.81 8.23 -1.31
C LYS A 80 -23.08 8.16 0.03
N GLY A 81 -23.47 7.23 0.91
CA GLY A 81 -22.90 7.12 2.25
C GLY A 81 -21.46 6.61 2.22
N ARG A 82 -21.20 5.57 1.41
CA ARG A 82 -19.84 5.02 1.20
C ARG A 82 -18.94 6.06 0.56
N LEU A 83 -19.42 6.71 -0.51
CA LEU A 83 -18.67 7.73 -1.24
C LEU A 83 -18.24 8.89 -0.33
N ILE A 84 -19.15 9.45 0.47
CA ILE A 84 -18.85 10.55 1.39
C ILE A 84 -17.75 10.15 2.39
N ARG A 85 -17.81 8.93 2.94
CA ARG A 85 -16.81 8.45 3.90
C ARG A 85 -15.44 8.27 3.24
N ILE A 86 -15.38 7.66 2.06
CA ILE A 86 -14.14 7.48 1.30
C ILE A 86 -13.51 8.84 0.95
N LEU A 87 -14.31 9.77 0.42
CA LEU A 87 -13.82 11.12 0.08
C LEU A 87 -13.32 11.88 1.32
N SER A 88 -13.98 11.72 2.46
CA SER A 88 -13.54 12.33 3.73
C SER A 88 -12.17 11.80 4.17
N LEU A 89 -11.98 10.47 4.12
CA LEU A 89 -10.71 9.83 4.43
C LEU A 89 -9.60 10.25 3.48
N ALA A 90 -9.85 10.19 2.16
CA ALA A 90 -8.88 10.59 1.14
C ALA A 90 -8.49 12.07 1.28
N LYS A 91 -9.46 12.97 1.52
CA LYS A 91 -9.19 14.39 1.74
C LYS A 91 -8.37 14.65 3.01
N SER A 92 -8.61 13.87 4.06
CA SER A 92 -7.79 13.94 5.28
C SER A 92 -6.37 13.47 5.02
N ALA A 93 -6.21 12.38 4.27
CA ALA A 93 -4.91 11.83 3.90
C ALA A 93 -4.08 12.78 3.02
N ILE A 94 -4.68 13.37 1.98
CA ILE A 94 -4.01 14.35 1.09
C ILE A 94 -3.46 15.55 1.88
N ARG A 95 -4.15 15.95 2.96
CA ARG A 95 -3.72 17.08 3.79
C ARG A 95 -2.63 16.73 4.78
N HIS A 96 -2.35 15.45 5.00
CA HIS A 96 -1.40 14.96 5.99
C HIS A 96 -0.20 14.29 5.31
N ASN A 97 0.71 15.10 4.77
CA ASN A 97 1.99 14.57 4.33
C ASN A 97 2.80 14.07 5.55
N MET A 98 3.27 12.82 5.48
CA MET A 98 3.92 12.09 6.57
C MET A 98 5.45 12.28 6.63
N ALA A 99 6.05 13.10 5.78
CA ALA A 99 7.51 13.22 5.67
C ALA A 99 8.20 13.62 6.99
N LYS A 100 7.50 14.30 7.91
CA LYS A 100 8.03 14.70 9.23
C LYS A 100 7.92 13.59 10.28
N GLU A 101 7.04 12.63 10.05
CA GLU A 101 6.74 11.52 10.93
C GLU A 101 7.58 10.29 10.59
N LEU A 102 7.83 10.04 9.29
CA LEU A 102 8.60 8.87 8.83
C LEU A 102 9.97 8.73 9.52
N PRO A 103 10.79 9.78 9.70
CA PRO A 103 12.09 9.65 10.37
C PRO A 103 12.01 9.23 11.85
N LYS A 104 10.82 9.31 12.46
CA LYS A 104 10.58 8.93 13.87
C LYS A 104 10.06 7.50 14.01
N MET A 105 9.76 6.82 12.91
CA MET A 105 9.23 5.46 12.90
C MET A 105 10.39 4.46 13.03
N THR A 106 10.58 3.92 14.24
CA THR A 106 11.71 3.03 14.56
C THR A 106 11.40 1.53 14.44
N MET A 107 10.15 1.16 14.16
CA MET A 107 9.82 -0.23 13.86
C MET A 107 10.34 -0.63 12.47
N PRO A 108 10.65 -1.91 12.23
CA PRO A 108 10.97 -2.41 10.89
C PRO A 108 9.82 -2.14 9.91
N VAL A 109 10.16 -1.66 8.71
CA VAL A 109 9.20 -1.40 7.63
C VAL A 109 9.57 -2.14 6.35
N CYS A 110 8.64 -2.92 5.79
CA CYS A 110 8.76 -3.48 4.45
C CYS A 110 8.01 -2.60 3.46
N LEU A 111 8.69 -2.19 2.39
CA LEU A 111 8.09 -1.50 1.26
C LEU A 111 8.04 -2.50 0.10
N ILE A 112 6.86 -2.76 -0.44
CA ILE A 112 6.68 -3.61 -1.62
C ILE A 112 5.96 -2.80 -2.69
N TRP A 113 6.57 -2.63 -3.86
CA TRP A 113 6.05 -1.72 -4.88
C TRP A 113 6.11 -2.30 -6.28
N GLY A 114 5.09 -1.99 -7.08
CA GLY A 114 5.11 -2.27 -8.52
C GLY A 114 5.96 -1.25 -9.27
N ARG A 115 6.80 -1.70 -10.20
CA ARG A 115 7.65 -0.80 -11.01
C ARG A 115 6.88 0.07 -12.00
N GLN A 116 5.65 -0.31 -12.36
CA GLN A 116 4.77 0.39 -13.29
C GLN A 116 3.64 1.14 -12.56
N ASP A 117 3.75 1.31 -11.24
CA ASP A 117 2.80 2.13 -10.50
C ASP A 117 2.86 3.57 -11.02
N THR A 118 1.73 4.09 -11.48
CA THR A 118 1.61 5.48 -11.93
C THR A 118 0.83 6.35 -10.95
N ILE A 119 0.27 5.76 -9.89
CA ILE A 119 -0.55 6.43 -8.88
C ILE A 119 0.35 6.88 -7.73
N THR A 120 1.11 5.94 -7.16
CA THR A 120 2.22 6.20 -6.23
C THR A 120 3.51 5.79 -6.93
N PRO A 121 4.07 6.65 -7.79
CA PRO A 121 5.14 6.24 -8.70
C PRO A 121 6.42 5.81 -7.94
N PRO A 122 7.33 5.06 -8.57
CA PRO A 122 8.52 4.49 -7.91
C PRO A 122 9.32 5.48 -7.04
N GLU A 123 9.40 6.73 -7.44
CA GLU A 123 10.09 7.80 -6.71
C GLU A 123 9.48 8.05 -5.32
N VAL A 124 8.18 7.77 -5.13
CA VAL A 124 7.52 7.81 -3.82
C VAL A 124 8.04 6.70 -2.92
N ALA A 125 8.20 5.48 -3.45
CA ALA A 125 8.72 4.35 -2.69
C ALA A 125 10.19 4.58 -2.29
N GLU A 126 10.98 5.17 -3.19
CA GLU A 126 12.35 5.59 -2.92
C GLU A 126 12.41 6.67 -1.84
N GLU A 127 11.51 7.66 -1.87
CA GLU A 127 11.44 8.68 -0.81
C GLU A 127 11.01 8.09 0.54
N PHE A 128 10.03 7.17 0.55
CA PHE A 128 9.70 6.41 1.76
C PHE A 128 10.92 5.68 2.31
N HIS A 129 11.69 5.00 1.45
CA HIS A 129 12.88 4.27 1.86
C HIS A 129 13.96 5.19 2.41
N ALA A 130 14.16 6.36 1.81
CA ALA A 130 15.12 7.36 2.26
C ALA A 130 14.75 7.97 3.62
N LEU A 131 13.45 8.15 3.91
CA LEU A 131 12.96 8.78 5.14
C LEU A 131 12.78 7.80 6.31
N LEU A 132 12.54 6.51 6.03
CA LEU A 132 12.31 5.49 7.05
C LEU A 132 13.65 4.85 7.50
N PRO A 133 14.02 4.96 8.79
CA PRO A 133 15.35 4.55 9.26
C PRO A 133 15.61 3.03 9.20
N HIS A 134 14.55 2.21 9.21
CA HIS A 134 14.63 0.75 9.24
C HIS A 134 13.72 0.13 8.18
N SER A 135 13.87 0.59 6.94
CA SER A 135 13.07 0.11 5.82
C SER A 135 13.84 -0.81 4.87
N GLU A 136 13.11 -1.75 4.27
CA GLU A 136 13.59 -2.56 3.14
C GLU A 136 12.64 -2.34 1.95
N LEU A 137 13.21 -2.04 0.77
CA LEU A 137 12.45 -1.78 -0.44
C LEU A 137 12.57 -2.94 -1.43
N HIS A 138 11.42 -3.50 -1.79
CA HIS A 138 11.28 -4.59 -2.73
C HIS A 138 10.45 -4.16 -3.94
N TRP A 139 10.95 -4.47 -5.12
CA TRP A 139 10.30 -4.18 -6.39
C TRP A 139 9.66 -5.42 -6.99
N ILE A 140 8.51 -5.23 -7.64
CA ILE A 140 7.85 -6.21 -8.48
C ILE A 140 7.77 -5.64 -9.89
N ASP A 141 8.40 -6.31 -10.85
CA ASP A 141 8.35 -5.98 -12.27
C ASP A 141 7.01 -6.40 -12.88
N ALA A 142 6.60 -5.77 -13.98
CA ALA A 142 5.31 -6.00 -14.65
C ALA A 142 4.12 -5.93 -13.67
N CYS A 143 4.13 -4.89 -12.83
CA CYS A 143 3.18 -4.67 -11.74
C CYS A 143 2.98 -3.18 -11.49
N ALA A 144 1.73 -2.77 -11.27
CA ALA A 144 1.38 -1.40 -10.92
C ALA A 144 0.97 -1.28 -9.43
N HIS A 145 -0.19 -0.69 -9.15
CA HIS A 145 -0.58 -0.16 -7.84
C HIS A 145 -1.15 -1.20 -6.87
N ALA A 146 -1.51 -2.39 -7.36
CA ALA A 146 -2.01 -3.49 -6.53
C ALA A 146 -1.14 -4.76 -6.64
N PRO A 147 0.11 -4.76 -6.11
CA PRO A 147 1.00 -5.90 -6.20
C PRO A 147 0.44 -7.21 -5.65
N MET A 148 -0.33 -7.14 -4.56
CA MET A 148 -0.99 -8.30 -3.95
C MET A 148 -2.09 -8.93 -4.79
N MET A 149 -2.62 -8.19 -5.78
CA MET A 149 -3.65 -8.69 -6.71
C MET A 149 -3.04 -9.09 -8.05
N GLU A 150 -2.07 -8.31 -8.54
CA GLU A 150 -1.49 -8.49 -9.87
C GLU A 150 -0.37 -9.54 -9.93
N GLN A 151 0.46 -9.63 -8.89
CA GLN A 151 1.56 -10.59 -8.78
C GLN A 151 1.54 -11.29 -7.40
N PRO A 152 0.45 -12.02 -7.06
CA PRO A 152 0.23 -12.52 -5.71
C PRO A 152 1.31 -13.48 -5.24
N GLU A 153 1.86 -14.34 -6.10
CA GLU A 153 2.92 -15.28 -5.73
C GLU A 153 4.20 -14.55 -5.32
N GLN A 154 4.63 -13.57 -6.13
CA GLN A 154 5.84 -12.78 -5.85
C GLN A 154 5.64 -11.88 -4.63
N PHE A 155 4.47 -11.24 -4.51
CA PHE A 155 4.11 -10.45 -3.34
C PHE A 155 4.17 -11.27 -2.06
N ASN A 156 3.54 -12.46 -2.06
CA ASN A 156 3.50 -13.34 -0.88
C ASN A 156 4.88 -13.89 -0.53
N ALA A 157 5.73 -14.20 -1.52
CA ALA A 157 7.10 -14.65 -1.27
C ALA A 157 7.95 -13.57 -0.60
N LEU A 158 7.90 -12.33 -1.10
CA LEU A 158 8.60 -11.18 -0.52
C LEU A 158 8.12 -10.89 0.90
N LEU A 159 6.79 -10.81 1.06
CA LEU A 159 6.14 -10.57 2.34
C LEU A 159 6.49 -11.66 3.36
N GLY A 160 6.36 -12.94 2.99
CA GLY A 160 6.63 -14.08 3.86
C GLY A 160 8.08 -14.11 4.32
N THR A 161 9.02 -14.01 3.38
CA THR A 161 10.47 -13.99 3.68
C THR A 161 10.82 -12.86 4.65
N TRP A 162 10.27 -11.66 4.42
CA TRP A 162 10.52 -10.52 5.29
C TRP A 162 9.91 -10.71 6.69
N LEU A 163 8.67 -11.20 6.77
CA LEU A 163 7.99 -11.45 8.04
C LEU A 163 8.70 -12.54 8.86
N GLU A 164 9.15 -13.63 8.24
CA GLU A 164 9.89 -14.70 8.93
C GLU A 164 11.19 -14.18 9.54
N ARG A 165 11.96 -13.39 8.79
CA ARG A 165 13.21 -12.80 9.30
C ARG A 165 12.96 -11.75 10.40
N THR A 166 11.87 -10.99 10.29
CA THR A 166 11.62 -9.83 11.16
C THR A 166 10.87 -10.20 12.44
N LEU A 167 9.94 -11.15 12.36
CA LEU A 167 9.04 -11.54 13.45
C LEU A 167 9.13 -13.03 13.82
N GLY A 168 9.88 -13.83 13.05
CA GLY A 168 10.11 -15.23 13.37
C GLY A 168 10.96 -15.40 14.63
N PRO A 169 10.95 -16.60 15.22
CA PRO A 169 11.75 -16.89 16.40
C PRO A 169 13.25 -16.74 16.07
N SER A 170 13.98 -15.96 16.88
CA SER A 170 15.43 -15.85 16.75
C SER A 170 16.06 -17.24 16.72
N SER A 171 16.85 -17.53 15.68
CA SER A 171 17.56 -18.82 15.50
C SER A 171 18.66 -19.09 16.55
N ALA A 172 18.82 -18.22 17.54
CA ALA A 172 19.68 -18.44 18.70
C ALA A 172 18.98 -19.34 19.75
N GLY A 173 18.94 -20.66 19.52
CA GLY A 173 18.36 -21.56 20.51
C GLY A 173 18.39 -23.08 20.27
N HIS A 174 18.98 -23.58 19.17
CA HIS A 174 18.99 -25.03 18.89
C HIS A 174 20.39 -25.62 18.68
N ALA A 175 21.35 -25.20 19.50
CA ALA A 175 22.65 -25.88 19.62
C ALA A 175 22.96 -26.18 21.08
N HIS A 176 22.28 -27.18 21.66
CA HIS A 176 22.84 -28.10 22.67
C HIS A 176 21.77 -29.09 23.13
N ALA A 177 21.76 -30.27 22.51
CA ALA A 177 21.44 -31.55 23.15
C ALA A 177 21.74 -32.68 22.13
N ALA A 178 23.02 -32.96 21.94
CA ALA A 178 23.48 -34.20 21.33
C ALA A 178 24.64 -34.71 22.19
N GLY A 179 24.53 -35.97 22.64
CA GLY A 179 25.59 -36.72 23.32
C GLY A 179 25.34 -36.89 24.81
#